data_AF-A0AAD8NAP8-F1
#
_entry.id   AF-A0AAD8NAP8-F1
#
_cell.length_a   1.000
_cell.length_b   1.000
_cell.length_c   1.000
_cell.angle_alpha   90.00
_cell.angle_beta   90.00
_cell.angle_gamma   90.00
#
_symmetry.space_group_name_H-M   'P 1'
#
loop_
_entity.id
_entity.type
_entity.pdbx_description
1 polymer ?
#
loop_
_entity_poly.entity_id
_entity_poly.type
_entity_poly.pdbx_seq_one_letter_code
_entity_poly.pdbx_strand_id
1 'polypeptide(L)'
;MNTIPLEITIKSARILKRVNFFDRRRIYIVVSLIGSNSFSKQRTNVDLRNGSEPCWWFKMKFHVEESKIHANACMLVLQVRCSKPLGDKDIGYLYVPVRELFEGVRGPTRCKDVAYTVTTSSGKPKGILYLSYEFGEEIMVKGVDKEIIRVVPAASAPPLEGFWDGTTSSEASAPPYDEEN
;
A
#
# COMPACT_ATOMS: atom_id res chain seq x y z
N MET A 1 -15.71 -15.29 15.63
CA MET A 1 -14.65 -15.59 14.64
C MET A 1 -13.88 -14.31 14.42
N ASN A 2 -12.55 -14.32 14.52
CA ASN A 2 -11.79 -13.08 14.35
C ASN A 2 -11.81 -12.63 12.88
N THR A 3 -12.10 -11.35 12.64
CA THR A 3 -12.45 -10.85 11.30
C THR A 3 -11.73 -9.56 11.00
N ILE A 4 -10.74 -9.66 10.12
CA ILE A 4 -9.84 -8.58 9.76
C ILE A 4 -10.46 -7.72 8.66
N PRO A 5 -10.54 -6.39 8.82
CA PRO A 5 -10.87 -5.48 7.73
C PRO A 5 -9.77 -5.49 6.66
N LEU A 6 -10.15 -5.70 5.39
CA LEU A 6 -9.29 -5.51 4.21
C LEU A 6 -9.86 -4.36 3.39
N GLU A 7 -9.11 -3.27 3.27
CA GLU A 7 -9.51 -2.12 2.49
C GLU A 7 -8.66 -2.01 1.22
N ILE A 8 -9.31 -1.77 0.09
CA ILE A 8 -8.71 -1.78 -1.24
C ILE A 8 -9.12 -0.49 -1.96
N THR A 9 -8.17 0.19 -2.59
CA THR A 9 -8.42 1.33 -3.47
C THR A 9 -8.10 0.94 -4.90
N ILE A 10 -9.12 0.81 -5.74
CA ILE A 10 -8.95 0.58 -7.18
C ILE A 10 -8.62 1.92 -7.84
N LYS A 11 -7.36 2.11 -8.22
CA LYS A 11 -6.84 3.40 -8.71
C LYS A 11 -7.15 3.59 -10.19
N SER A 12 -6.52 2.79 -11.04
CA SER A 12 -6.61 2.88 -12.50
C SER A 12 -6.21 1.57 -13.19
N ALA A 13 -6.42 1.45 -14.49
CA ALA A 13 -5.88 0.34 -15.28
C ALA A 13 -5.35 0.80 -16.64
N ARG A 14 -4.55 -0.03 -17.29
CA ARG A 14 -4.13 0.09 -18.70
C ARG A 14 -4.54 -1.16 -19.44
N ILE A 15 -5.54 -1.07 -20.33
CA ILE A 15 -6.10 -2.23 -21.04
C ILE A 15 -5.60 -2.24 -22.49
N LEU A 16 -4.91 -3.31 -22.88
CA LEU A 16 -4.28 -3.43 -24.20
C LEU A 16 -5.32 -3.35 -25.33
N LYS A 17 -5.05 -2.47 -26.30
CA LYS A 17 -5.91 -2.26 -27.47
C LYS A 17 -6.03 -3.55 -28.29
N ARG A 18 -7.22 -3.80 -28.84
CA ARG A 18 -7.49 -4.85 -29.84
C ARG A 18 -8.36 -4.21 -30.90
N VAL A 19 -7.93 -4.34 -32.15
CA VAL A 19 -8.15 -3.40 -33.26
C VAL A 19 -9.54 -2.75 -33.38
N ASN A 20 -10.66 -3.47 -33.16
CA ASN A 20 -12.01 -2.93 -33.47
C ASN A 20 -13.00 -2.80 -32.29
N PHE A 21 -12.55 -2.71 -31.01
CA PHE A 21 -13.48 -2.75 -29.86
C PHE A 21 -13.41 -1.56 -28.88
N PHE A 22 -12.69 -0.47 -29.15
CA PHE A 22 -12.27 0.47 -28.08
C PHE A 22 -12.96 1.83 -27.97
N ASP A 23 -13.57 2.38 -29.02
CA ASP A 23 -13.97 3.81 -29.06
C ASP A 23 -15.05 4.27 -28.08
N ARG A 24 -15.76 3.36 -27.39
CA ARG A 24 -16.87 3.72 -26.47
C ARG A 24 -16.91 2.86 -25.20
N ARG A 25 -15.74 2.48 -24.67
CA ARG A 25 -15.70 1.54 -23.53
C ARG A 25 -16.05 2.18 -22.20
N ARG A 26 -17.19 1.74 -21.69
CA ARG A 26 -17.71 1.97 -20.34
C ARG A 26 -17.08 0.96 -19.38
N ILE A 27 -15.85 1.17 -18.92
CA ILE A 27 -15.12 0.16 -18.12
C ILE A 27 -15.44 0.30 -16.63
N TYR A 28 -15.66 -0.81 -15.96
CA TYR A 28 -15.73 -0.90 -14.50
C TYR A 28 -15.08 -2.19 -14.00
N ILE A 29 -14.80 -2.25 -12.70
CA ILE A 29 -14.22 -3.44 -12.07
C ILE A 29 -15.21 -3.98 -11.04
N VAL A 30 -15.41 -5.29 -11.07
CA VAL A 30 -16.10 -6.06 -10.02
C VAL A 30 -15.03 -6.72 -9.16
N VAL A 31 -15.07 -6.49 -7.86
CA VAL A 31 -14.17 -7.12 -6.89
C VAL A 31 -14.99 -8.05 -6.01
N SER A 32 -14.63 -9.33 -6.01
CA SER A 32 -15.32 -10.38 -5.26
C SER A 32 -14.34 -11.03 -4.29
N LEU A 33 -14.65 -11.02 -3.00
CA LEU A 33 -13.96 -11.84 -2.01
C LEU A 33 -14.69 -13.19 -1.94
N ILE A 34 -13.96 -14.27 -2.23
CA ILE A 34 -14.47 -15.64 -2.24
C ILE A 34 -13.73 -16.43 -1.16
N GLY A 35 -14.44 -16.89 -0.14
CA GLY A 35 -14.00 -17.91 0.81
C GLY A 35 -14.90 -19.15 0.75
N SER A 36 -14.56 -20.20 1.49
CA SER A 36 -15.30 -21.48 1.43
C SER A 36 -16.81 -21.36 1.72
N ASN A 37 -17.19 -20.43 2.61
CA ASN A 37 -18.56 -20.24 3.08
C ASN A 37 -18.99 -18.76 3.02
N SER A 38 -18.17 -17.88 2.44
CA SER A 38 -18.40 -16.43 2.45
C SER A 38 -18.13 -15.83 1.07
N PHE A 39 -19.06 -14.99 0.61
CA PHE A 39 -18.99 -14.31 -0.67
C PHE A 39 -19.40 -12.85 -0.48
N SER A 40 -18.49 -11.92 -0.78
CA SER A 40 -18.76 -10.48 -0.77
C SER A 40 -18.35 -9.87 -2.10
N LYS A 41 -19.16 -8.95 -2.63
CA LYS A 41 -19.01 -8.42 -3.99
C LYS A 41 -19.28 -6.93 -4.01
N GLN A 42 -18.32 -6.18 -4.53
CA GLN A 42 -18.42 -4.73 -4.75
C GLN A 42 -18.04 -4.41 -6.20
N ARG A 43 -18.40 -3.22 -6.67
CA ARG A 43 -18.00 -2.74 -8.00
C ARG A 43 -17.65 -1.26 -7.96
N THR A 44 -16.72 -0.84 -8.80
CA THR A 44 -16.46 0.58 -9.06
C THR A 44 -17.64 1.21 -9.79
N ASN A 45 -17.65 2.54 -9.83
CA ASN A 45 -18.37 3.28 -10.87
C ASN A 45 -17.84 2.91 -12.27
N VAL A 46 -18.63 3.24 -13.28
CA VAL A 46 -18.25 3.10 -14.68
C VAL A 46 -17.44 4.32 -15.11
N ASP A 47 -16.23 4.10 -15.62
CA ASP A 47 -15.48 5.15 -16.33
C ASP A 47 -16.01 5.27 -17.76
N LEU A 48 -16.34 6.50 -18.14
CA LEU A 48 -16.92 6.89 -19.42
C LEU A 48 -15.96 7.74 -20.27
N ARG A 49 -14.81 8.17 -19.73
CA ARG A 49 -13.95 9.22 -20.31
C ARG A 49 -12.58 8.70 -20.73
N ASN A 50 -11.91 7.87 -19.91
CA ASN A 50 -10.49 7.55 -20.14
C ASN A 50 -10.25 6.30 -21.03
N GLY A 51 -11.32 5.69 -21.56
CA GLY A 51 -11.27 4.75 -22.69
C GLY A 51 -10.48 3.45 -22.45
N SER A 52 -9.19 3.46 -22.77
CA SER A 52 -8.28 2.30 -22.57
C SER A 52 -7.50 2.38 -21.27
N GLU A 53 -7.46 3.55 -20.63
CA GLU A 53 -6.70 3.83 -19.41
C GLU A 53 -7.65 4.29 -18.29
N PRO A 54 -8.64 3.46 -17.88
CA PRO A 54 -9.67 3.89 -16.95
C PRO A 54 -9.13 4.26 -15.57
N CYS A 55 -9.78 5.24 -14.93
CA CYS A 55 -9.38 5.83 -13.66
C CYS A 55 -10.61 5.96 -12.74
N TRP A 56 -10.52 5.41 -11.52
CA TRP A 56 -11.65 5.31 -10.60
C TRP A 56 -11.37 5.90 -9.22
N TRP A 57 -10.18 5.69 -8.66
CA TRP A 57 -9.84 6.03 -7.25
C TRP A 57 -10.91 5.56 -6.24
N PHE A 58 -11.45 4.36 -6.47
CA PHE A 58 -12.60 3.85 -5.74
C PHE A 58 -12.17 2.99 -4.56
N LYS A 59 -12.45 3.47 -3.34
CA LYS A 59 -12.17 2.76 -2.08
C LYS A 59 -13.30 1.77 -1.76
N MET A 60 -12.95 0.57 -1.33
CA MET A 60 -13.89 -0.51 -1.01
C MET A 60 -13.37 -1.34 0.17
N LYS A 61 -14.27 -1.68 1.10
CA LYS A 61 -13.92 -2.36 2.36
C LYS A 61 -14.55 -3.76 2.41
N PHE A 62 -13.72 -4.75 2.68
CA PHE A 62 -14.10 -6.14 2.89
C PHE A 62 -13.75 -6.57 4.31
N HIS A 63 -14.30 -7.70 4.73
CA HIS A 63 -14.06 -8.31 6.03
C HIS A 63 -13.67 -9.77 5.78
N VAL A 64 -12.52 -10.20 6.31
CA VAL A 64 -11.92 -11.51 6.03
C VAL A 64 -11.69 -12.23 7.35
N GLU A 65 -12.18 -13.46 7.46
CA GLU A 65 -11.88 -14.33 8.61
C GLU A 65 -10.36 -14.62 8.66
N GLU A 66 -9.72 -14.30 9.79
CA GLU A 66 -8.27 -14.50 9.99
C GLU A 66 -7.84 -15.96 9.72
N SER A 67 -8.63 -16.92 10.20
CA SER A 67 -8.41 -18.35 9.98
C SER A 67 -8.40 -18.73 8.49
N LYS A 68 -9.19 -18.06 7.64
CA LYS A 68 -9.22 -18.31 6.18
C LYS A 68 -7.99 -17.74 5.49
N ILE A 69 -7.42 -16.65 5.98
CA ILE A 69 -6.15 -16.09 5.47
C ILE A 69 -5.02 -17.08 5.72
N HIS A 70 -4.86 -17.54 6.97
CA HIS A 70 -3.81 -18.50 7.33
C HIS A 70 -3.96 -19.85 6.62
N ALA A 71 -5.19 -20.34 6.46
CA ALA A 71 -5.49 -21.56 5.70
C ALA A 71 -5.37 -21.41 4.17
N ASN A 72 -5.02 -20.22 3.66
CA ASN A 72 -5.03 -19.87 2.23
C ASN A 72 -6.37 -20.21 1.53
N ALA A 73 -7.48 -20.08 2.26
CA ALA A 73 -8.81 -20.51 1.88
C ALA A 73 -9.72 -19.33 1.46
N CYS A 74 -9.13 -18.19 1.10
CA CYS A 74 -9.82 -17.02 0.59
C CYS A 74 -9.04 -16.32 -0.53
N MET A 75 -9.77 -15.93 -1.58
CA MET A 75 -9.23 -15.35 -2.82
C MET A 75 -10.01 -14.09 -3.20
N LEU A 76 -9.27 -13.06 -3.60
CA LEU A 76 -9.80 -11.83 -4.17
C LEU A 76 -9.83 -11.99 -5.70
N VAL A 77 -11.02 -11.90 -6.30
CA VAL A 77 -11.23 -12.01 -7.74
C VAL A 77 -11.68 -10.67 -8.29
N LEU A 78 -10.85 -10.08 -9.16
CA LEU A 78 -11.14 -8.82 -9.83
C LEU A 78 -11.49 -9.10 -11.28
N GLN A 79 -12.69 -8.72 -11.70
CA GLN A 79 -13.18 -8.87 -13.07
C GLN A 79 -13.25 -7.50 -13.72
N VAL A 80 -12.48 -7.29 -14.80
CA VAL A 80 -12.53 -6.05 -15.60
C VAL A 80 -13.63 -6.21 -16.63
N ARG A 81 -14.68 -5.38 -16.56
CA ARG A 81 -15.88 -5.49 -17.40
C ARG A 81 -16.11 -4.25 -18.24
N CYS A 82 -16.64 -4.43 -19.44
CA CYS A 82 -17.11 -3.37 -20.33
C CYS A 82 -18.63 -3.37 -20.32
N SER A 83 -19.26 -2.29 -19.88
CA SER A 83 -20.71 -2.16 -20.03
C SER A 83 -21.11 -1.85 -21.47
N LYS A 84 -22.23 -2.44 -21.92
CA LYS A 84 -22.78 -2.28 -23.28
C LYS A 84 -24.31 -2.39 -23.28
N PRO A 85 -25.01 -1.78 -24.25
CA PRO A 85 -26.46 -1.91 -24.38
C PRO A 85 -26.97 -3.36 -24.53
N LEU A 86 -26.19 -4.21 -25.21
CA LEU A 86 -26.52 -5.62 -25.47
C LEU A 86 -25.88 -6.58 -24.45
N GLY A 87 -25.62 -6.11 -23.23
CA GLY A 87 -25.05 -6.90 -22.15
C GLY A 87 -23.56 -6.67 -21.91
N ASP A 88 -23.19 -6.63 -20.63
CA ASP A 88 -21.82 -6.37 -20.18
C ASP A 88 -20.89 -7.51 -20.55
N LYS A 89 -19.70 -7.17 -21.07
CA LYS A 89 -18.68 -8.13 -21.50
C LYS A 89 -17.45 -8.10 -20.61
N ASP A 90 -17.05 -9.27 -20.14
CA ASP A 90 -15.79 -9.45 -19.42
C ASP A 90 -14.60 -9.26 -20.37
N ILE A 91 -13.64 -8.44 -19.95
CA ILE A 91 -12.42 -8.10 -20.70
C ILE A 91 -11.27 -9.00 -20.24
N GLY A 92 -11.19 -9.23 -18.93
CA GLY A 92 -10.15 -10.02 -18.29
C GLY A 92 -10.34 -10.09 -16.78
N TYR A 93 -9.51 -10.88 -16.14
CA TYR A 93 -9.60 -11.27 -14.75
C TYR A 93 -8.24 -11.13 -14.06
N LEU A 94 -8.28 -11.09 -12.74
CA LEU A 94 -7.15 -11.17 -11.84
C LEU A 94 -7.61 -11.96 -10.60
N TYR A 95 -6.76 -12.87 -10.15
CA TYR A 95 -6.99 -13.74 -9.01
C TYR A 95 -5.82 -13.54 -8.04
N VAL A 96 -6.10 -13.06 -6.83
CA VAL A 96 -5.07 -12.78 -5.82
C VAL A 96 -5.42 -13.53 -4.53
N PRO A 97 -4.57 -14.45 -4.05
CA PRO A 97 -4.75 -15.05 -2.72
C PRO A 97 -4.69 -13.94 -1.66
N VAL A 98 -5.67 -13.88 -0.74
CA VAL A 98 -5.67 -12.83 0.30
C VAL A 98 -4.47 -13.01 1.25
N ARG A 99 -3.97 -14.24 1.38
CA ARG A 99 -2.73 -14.56 2.10
C ARG A 99 -1.51 -13.82 1.53
N GLU A 100 -1.38 -13.71 0.22
CA GLU A 100 -0.28 -12.98 -0.44
C GLU A 100 -0.31 -11.49 -0.05
N LEU A 101 -1.50 -10.88 -0.12
CA LEU A 101 -1.70 -9.49 0.30
C LEU A 101 -1.32 -9.29 1.77
N PHE A 102 -1.80 -10.18 2.65
CA PHE A 102 -1.60 -10.12 4.10
C PHE A 102 -0.14 -10.33 4.52
N GLU A 103 0.55 -11.30 3.93
CA GLU A 103 2.00 -11.49 4.13
C GLU A 103 2.78 -10.29 3.56
N GLY A 104 2.27 -9.68 2.49
CA GLY A 104 2.83 -8.48 1.88
C GLY A 104 2.90 -7.26 2.81
N VAL A 105 1.90 -6.96 3.63
CA VAL A 105 1.90 -5.79 4.54
C VAL A 105 2.67 -5.99 5.86
N ARG A 106 3.45 -7.07 6.00
CA ARG A 106 4.38 -7.22 7.13
C ARG A 106 5.51 -6.20 7.04
N GLY A 107 5.44 -5.15 7.85
CA GLY A 107 6.43 -4.07 7.91
C GLY A 107 5.86 -2.76 8.48
N PRO A 108 6.63 -1.65 8.44
CA PRO A 108 6.17 -0.35 8.96
C PRO A 108 5.09 0.29 8.08
N THR A 109 5.02 -0.06 6.78
CA THR A 109 4.08 0.53 5.82
C THR A 109 2.77 -0.24 5.79
N ARG A 110 1.68 0.38 6.26
CA ARG A 110 0.37 -0.28 6.43
C ARG A 110 -0.47 -0.39 5.15
N CYS A 111 -0.19 0.48 4.17
CA CYS A 111 -0.84 0.50 2.86
C CYS A 111 0.20 0.20 1.78
N LYS A 112 -0.09 -0.76 0.89
CA LYS A 112 0.80 -1.14 -0.21
C LYS A 112 0.18 -0.85 -1.56
N ASP A 113 0.98 -0.26 -2.45
CA ASP A 113 0.68 -0.03 -3.85
C ASP A 113 1.19 -1.18 -4.71
N VAL A 114 0.35 -1.69 -5.62
CA VAL A 114 0.64 -2.86 -6.46
C VAL A 114 0.08 -2.72 -7.87
N ALA A 115 0.77 -3.33 -8.82
CA ALA A 115 0.42 -3.37 -10.23
C ALA A 115 0.31 -4.82 -10.70
N TYR A 116 -0.91 -5.27 -11.03
CA TYR A 116 -1.18 -6.66 -11.40
C TYR A 116 -1.48 -6.80 -12.89
N THR A 117 -0.96 -7.87 -13.51
CA THR A 117 -1.32 -8.21 -14.90
C THR A 117 -2.76 -8.76 -14.93
N VAL A 118 -3.62 -8.11 -15.72
CA VAL A 118 -4.96 -8.60 -16.04
C VAL A 118 -4.86 -9.58 -17.21
N THR A 119 -5.42 -10.78 -17.10
CA THR A 119 -5.38 -11.81 -18.16
C THR A 119 -6.76 -12.08 -18.76
N THR A 120 -6.83 -12.57 -20.00
CA THR A 120 -8.07 -13.15 -20.54
C THR A 120 -8.42 -14.47 -19.86
N SER A 121 -9.64 -14.98 -20.09
CA SER A 121 -10.01 -16.36 -19.71
C SER A 121 -9.10 -17.44 -20.32
N SER A 122 -8.43 -17.12 -21.43
CA SER A 122 -7.41 -17.94 -22.08
C SER A 122 -5.97 -17.67 -21.60
N GLY A 123 -5.81 -17.02 -20.44
CA GLY A 123 -4.50 -16.75 -19.80
C GLY A 123 -3.62 -15.69 -20.48
N LYS A 124 -4.05 -15.08 -21.58
CA LYS A 124 -3.22 -14.11 -22.32
C LYS A 124 -3.22 -12.75 -21.60
N PRO A 125 -2.06 -12.08 -21.44
CA PRO A 125 -2.00 -10.73 -20.89
C PRO A 125 -2.91 -9.77 -21.65
N LYS A 126 -3.68 -8.98 -20.90
CA LYS A 126 -4.69 -8.07 -21.42
C LYS A 126 -4.57 -6.64 -20.90
N GLY A 127 -3.81 -6.42 -19.84
CA GLY A 127 -3.56 -5.10 -19.28
C GLY A 127 -2.85 -5.15 -17.95
N ILE A 128 -2.72 -3.99 -17.31
CA ILE A 128 -2.24 -3.83 -15.94
C ILE A 128 -3.33 -3.13 -15.13
N LEU A 129 -3.57 -3.58 -13.91
CA LEU A 129 -4.47 -2.97 -12.93
C LEU A 129 -3.63 -2.43 -11.76
N TYR A 130 -3.80 -1.14 -11.46
CA TYR A 130 -3.15 -0.46 -10.34
C TYR A 130 -4.15 -0.32 -9.20
N LEU A 131 -3.78 -0.82 -8.03
CA LEU A 131 -4.56 -0.69 -6.80
C LEU A 131 -3.62 -0.53 -5.60
N SER A 132 -4.15 0.02 -4.52
CA SER A 132 -3.53 -0.12 -3.19
C SER A 132 -4.42 -0.91 -2.26
N TYR A 133 -3.83 -1.47 -1.21
CA TYR A 133 -4.56 -2.20 -0.18
C TYR A 133 -3.93 -2.02 1.21
N GLU A 134 -4.75 -2.12 2.25
CA GLU A 134 -4.37 -2.04 3.66
C GLU A 134 -5.24 -2.99 4.50
N PHE A 135 -4.72 -3.45 5.64
CA PHE A 135 -5.46 -4.29 6.58
C PHE A 135 -5.58 -3.62 7.95
N GLY A 136 -6.70 -3.85 8.64
CA GLY A 136 -7.06 -3.21 9.92
C GLY A 136 -6.18 -3.61 11.12
N GLU A 137 -6.19 -2.78 12.16
CA GLU A 137 -5.18 -2.80 13.23
C GLU A 137 -5.16 -4.03 14.15
N GLU A 138 -6.23 -4.84 14.21
CA GLU A 138 -6.34 -6.01 15.11
C GLU A 138 -5.21 -7.05 14.92
N ILE A 139 -4.51 -7.01 13.79
CA ILE A 139 -3.39 -7.91 13.46
C ILE A 139 -2.12 -7.55 14.23
N MET A 140 -1.82 -6.27 14.44
CA MET A 140 -0.46 -5.82 14.79
C MET A 140 -0.15 -5.86 16.30
N VAL A 141 -1.16 -5.95 17.16
CA VAL A 141 -0.96 -5.98 18.62
C VAL A 141 -0.38 -7.31 19.12
N LYS A 142 -0.48 -8.39 18.33
CA LYS A 142 -0.01 -9.74 18.69
C LYS A 142 1.37 -10.13 18.14
N GLY A 143 2.01 -9.26 17.36
CA GLY A 143 3.28 -9.55 16.66
C GLY A 143 4.45 -8.65 17.07
N VAL A 144 4.28 -7.78 18.06
CA VAL A 144 5.37 -7.01 18.66
C VAL A 144 5.61 -7.55 20.05
N ASP A 145 6.59 -8.44 20.16
CA ASP A 145 7.21 -8.76 21.43
C ASP A 145 7.74 -7.45 22.02
N LYS A 146 7.13 -6.99 23.12
CA LYS A 146 7.53 -5.77 23.80
C LYS A 146 8.82 -6.04 24.56
N GLU A 147 9.94 -6.06 23.84
CA GLU A 147 11.25 -5.94 24.45
C GLU A 147 11.37 -4.51 25.00
N ILE A 148 10.96 -4.35 26.26
CA ILE A 148 11.05 -3.09 26.99
C ILE A 148 12.53 -2.84 27.25
N ILE A 149 13.17 -2.09 26.36
CA ILE A 149 14.46 -1.47 26.62
C ILE A 149 14.27 -0.52 27.81
N ARG A 150 14.56 -1.02 29.02
CA ARG A 150 14.67 -0.20 30.22
C ARG A 150 15.91 0.67 30.06
N VAL A 151 15.72 1.87 29.50
CA VAL A 151 16.72 2.93 29.60
C VAL A 151 16.87 3.26 31.07
N VAL A 152 17.95 2.78 31.67
CA VAL A 152 18.34 3.14 33.04
C VAL A 152 18.68 4.63 33.02
N PRO A 153 18.08 5.48 33.89
CA PRO A 153 18.48 6.88 33.97
C PRO A 153 19.96 6.95 34.33
N ALA A 154 20.75 7.67 33.53
CA ALA A 154 22.15 7.91 33.87
C ALA A 154 22.20 8.67 35.21
N ALA A 155 22.92 8.12 36.19
CA ALA A 155 23.11 8.76 37.47
C ALA A 155 23.79 10.13 37.28
N SER A 156 23.37 11.12 38.08
CA SER A 156 23.85 12.50 37.99
C SER A 156 25.37 12.58 38.11
N ALA A 157 26.03 13.16 37.10
CA ALA A 157 27.41 13.60 37.25
C ALA A 157 27.47 14.76 38.26
N PRO A 158 28.39 14.74 39.25
CA PRO A 158 28.59 15.86 40.15
C PRO A 158 29.27 17.04 39.42
N PRO A 159 29.10 18.29 39.90
CA PRO A 159 29.78 19.44 39.31
C PRO A 159 31.31 19.35 39.51
N LEU A 160 32.09 19.75 38.50
CA LEU A 160 33.51 20.03 38.69
C LEU A 160 33.68 21.40 39.35
N GLU A 161 34.22 21.43 40.57
CA GLU A 161 34.82 22.63 41.16
C GLU A 161 36.35 22.54 41.14
N GLY A 162 36.98 23.68 40.91
CA GLY A 162 38.30 24.01 41.46
C GLY A 162 39.53 23.27 40.89
N PHE A 163 40.14 23.85 39.84
CA PHE A 163 41.61 23.81 39.74
C PHE A 163 42.15 25.13 39.18
N TRP A 164 42.71 25.95 40.07
CA TRP A 164 43.49 27.15 39.77
C TRP A 164 44.98 26.80 39.91
N ASP A 165 45.79 27.20 38.94
CA ASP A 165 47.18 27.71 39.02
C ASP A 165 47.78 27.67 37.61
N GLY A 166 48.44 28.70 37.06
CA GLY A 166 48.67 30.05 37.58
C GLY A 166 49.33 30.95 36.52
N THR A 167 49.22 32.27 36.73
CA THR A 167 50.04 33.42 36.25
C THR A 167 51.18 33.12 35.24
N THR A 168 51.26 33.83 34.10
CA THR A 168 52.06 35.08 34.00
C THR A 168 51.59 36.02 32.88
N SER A 169 51.69 37.32 33.18
CA SER A 169 51.29 38.47 32.34
C SER A 169 52.35 38.84 31.28
N SER A 170 51.89 39.31 30.11
CA SER A 170 52.46 40.52 29.49
C SER A 170 51.49 41.11 28.44
N GLU A 171 51.56 42.43 28.29
CA GLU A 171 50.57 43.28 27.62
C GLU A 171 50.93 43.63 26.15
N ALA A 172 49.93 44.16 25.43
CA ALA A 172 50.02 45.24 24.42
C ALA A 172 49.84 44.95 22.90
N SER A 173 48.94 45.78 22.35
CA SER A 173 48.90 46.37 21.00
C SER A 173 48.45 45.61 19.74
N ALA A 174 47.63 46.34 18.97
CA ALA A 174 47.25 46.18 17.56
C ALA A 174 47.26 47.59 16.91
N PRO A 175 47.01 47.78 15.58
CA PRO A 175 46.97 46.84 14.46
C PRO A 175 48.32 46.92 13.67
N PRO A 176 48.51 47.30 12.37
CA PRO A 176 47.62 47.79 11.29
C PRO A 176 47.26 46.70 10.23
N TYR A 177 47.39 47.03 8.94
CA TYR A 177 47.25 46.23 7.71
C TYR A 177 48.53 46.43 6.86
N ASP A 178 48.77 45.57 5.86
CA ASP A 178 49.13 46.00 4.48
C ASP A 178 48.95 44.84 3.47
N GLU A 179 48.87 45.20 2.19
CA GLU A 179 48.55 44.33 1.04
C GLU A 179 49.79 43.64 0.39
N GLU A 180 49.50 42.86 -0.67
CA GLU A 180 50.37 42.52 -1.81
C GLU A 180 51.41 41.38 -1.65
N ASN A 181 51.05 40.20 -2.16
CA ASN A 181 51.54 39.68 -3.46
C ASN A 181 50.71 38.49 -3.96
#